data_AF-A0A643F2G6-F1
#
_entry.id   AF-A0A643F2G6-F1
#
_cell.length_a   1.000
_cell.length_b   1.000
_cell.length_c   1.000
_cell.angle_alpha   90.00
_cell.angle_beta   90.00
_cell.angle_gamma   90.00
#
_symmetry.space_group_name_H-M   'P 1'
#
loop_
_entity.id
_entity.type
_entity.pdbx_description
1 polymer ?
#
loop_
_entity_poly.entity_id
_entity_poly.type
_entity_poly.pdbx_seq_one_letter_code
_entity_poly.pdbx_strand_id
1 'polypeptide(L)'
;MHIGWVVVVFLWIIQFWWEYLFQSGTKSYNVYTYVLDLLYVFGLFFVCVTLTPDEIKEYGNYESYFLSRKIWLFSLFIFLNLVQFLNGTGPQFSVDNKESYLGEFILFAVETAAILFAMRLKRKGFQYFFIALLIAGVFADFTLQFD
;
A
#
# COMPACT_ATOMS: atom_id res chain seq x y z
N MET A 1 -7.77 5.43 15.44
CA MET A 1 -7.70 5.62 13.98
C MET A 1 -6.25 5.73 13.51
N HIS A 2 -5.50 6.75 13.95
CA HIS A 2 -4.09 6.93 13.60
C HIS A 2 -3.23 5.69 13.83
N ILE A 3 -3.26 5.09 15.03
CA ILE A 3 -2.52 3.86 15.33
C ILE A 3 -2.91 2.67 14.43
N GLY A 4 -4.16 2.62 13.96
CA GLY A 4 -4.60 1.59 13.02
C GLY A 4 -3.94 1.76 11.66
N TRP A 5 -3.76 3.00 11.19
CA TRP A 5 -2.99 3.29 9.99
C TRP A 5 -1.50 2.98 10.15
N VAL A 6 -0.92 3.23 11.34
CA VAL A 6 0.45 2.81 11.65
C VAL A 6 0.60 1.29 11.56
N VAL A 7 -0.34 0.53 12.12
CA VAL A 7 -0.35 -0.94 12.04
C VAL A 7 -0.47 -1.43 10.60
N VAL A 8 -1.36 -0.85 9.79
CA VAL A 8 -1.50 -1.20 8.36
C VAL A 8 -0.18 -1.04 7.63
N VAL A 9 0.48 0.10 7.77
CA VAL A 9 1.76 0.37 7.08
C VAL A 9 2.88 -0.53 7.61
N PHE A 10 2.89 -0.80 8.91
CA PHE A 10 3.83 -1.75 9.50
C PHE A 10 3.66 -3.16 8.92
N LEU A 11 2.43 -3.61 8.76
CA LEU A 11 2.12 -4.90 8.13
C LEU A 11 2.52 -4.93 6.65
N TRP A 12 2.32 -3.85 5.89
CA TRP A 12 2.79 -3.76 4.50
C TRP A 12 4.31 -3.82 4.38
N ILE A 13 5.05 -3.22 5.31
CA ILE A 13 6.51 -3.36 5.36
C ILE A 13 6.90 -4.82 5.60
N ILE A 14 6.29 -5.48 6.59
CA ILE A 14 6.55 -6.90 6.88
C ILE A 14 6.25 -7.75 5.64
N GLN A 15 5.10 -7.54 5.00
CA GLN A 15 4.70 -8.31 3.83
C GLN A 15 5.65 -8.10 2.65
N PHE A 16 6.04 -6.87 2.36
CA PHE A 16 7.02 -6.58 1.31
C PHE A 16 8.34 -7.35 1.53
N TRP A 17 8.90 -7.29 2.75
CA TRP A 17 10.14 -8.00 3.04
C TRP A 17 9.98 -9.52 3.06
N TRP A 18 8.81 -10.00 3.49
CA TRP A 18 8.49 -11.43 3.43
C TRP A 18 8.45 -11.95 1.99
N GLU A 19 7.73 -11.26 1.11
CA GLU A 19 7.67 -11.59 -0.32
C GLU A 19 9.04 -11.50 -0.97
N TYR A 20 9.84 -10.48 -0.62
CA TYR A 20 11.21 -10.34 -1.10
C TYR A 20 12.06 -11.55 -0.70
N LEU A 21 11.98 -12.01 0.55
CA LEU A 21 12.69 -13.20 1.02
C LEU A 21 12.24 -14.46 0.28
N PHE A 22 10.93 -14.66 0.12
CA PHE A 22 10.38 -15.83 -0.57
C PHE A 22 10.78 -15.89 -2.05
N GLN A 23 10.80 -14.73 -2.71
CA GLN A 23 11.14 -14.60 -4.12
C GLN A 23 12.66 -14.56 -4.35
N SER A 24 13.49 -14.34 -3.32
CA SER A 24 14.95 -14.13 -3.47
C SER A 24 15.69 -15.26 -4.18
N GLY A 25 15.18 -16.50 -4.13
CA GLY A 25 15.76 -17.65 -4.82
C GLY A 25 15.39 -17.80 -6.29
N THR A 26 14.34 -17.13 -6.76
CA THR A 26 13.76 -17.32 -8.11
C THR A 26 13.60 -16.02 -8.90
N LYS A 27 13.65 -14.86 -8.24
CA LYS A 27 13.44 -13.55 -8.85
C LYS A 27 14.67 -13.10 -9.62
N SER A 28 14.51 -12.91 -10.92
CA SER A 28 15.51 -12.24 -11.76
C SER A 28 15.26 -10.73 -11.74
N TYR A 29 16.26 -9.97 -11.30
CA TYR A 29 16.20 -8.51 -11.32
C TYR A 29 16.63 -7.99 -12.68
N ASN A 30 15.75 -7.22 -13.31
CA ASN A 30 16.13 -6.29 -14.36
C ASN A 30 16.06 -4.85 -13.83
N VAL A 31 16.61 -3.89 -14.57
CA VAL A 31 16.62 -2.48 -14.15
C VAL A 31 15.20 -1.97 -13.84
N TYR A 32 14.20 -2.43 -14.60
CA TYR A 32 12.80 -2.05 -14.40
C TYR A 32 12.24 -2.49 -13.04
N THR A 33 12.28 -3.79 -12.75
CA THR A 33 11.77 -4.37 -11.49
C THR A 33 12.54 -3.86 -10.28
N TYR A 34 13.85 -3.68 -10.41
CA TYR A 34 14.69 -3.10 -9.36
C TYR A 34 14.27 -1.66 -9.01
N VAL A 35 14.05 -0.80 -10.02
CA VAL A 35 13.63 0.59 -9.78
C VAL A 35 12.24 0.66 -9.16
N LEU A 36 11.31 -0.21 -9.55
CA LEU A 36 9.97 -0.24 -8.97
C LEU A 36 9.97 -0.73 -7.52
N ASP A 37 10.67 -1.81 -7.20
CA ASP A 37 10.83 -2.29 -5.82
C ASP A 37 11.44 -1.17 -4.94
N LEU A 38 12.44 -0.44 -5.45
CA LEU A 38 13.07 0.69 -4.77
C LEU A 38 12.13 1.87 -4.56
N LEU A 39 11.32 2.23 -5.58
CA LEU A 39 10.29 3.27 -5.45
C LEU A 39 9.21 2.88 -4.43
N TYR A 40 8.84 1.59 -4.38
CA TYR A 40 7.87 1.09 -3.41
C TYR A 40 8.39 1.25 -1.97
N VAL A 41 9.63 0.83 -1.72
CA VAL A 41 10.29 1.00 -0.40
C VAL A 41 10.39 2.47 0.00
N PHE A 42 10.76 3.36 -0.92
CA PHE A 42 10.77 4.79 -0.64
C PHE A 42 9.37 5.34 -0.36
N GLY A 43 8.36 4.88 -1.09
CA GLY A 43 6.97 5.23 -0.82
C GLY A 43 6.54 4.83 0.60
N LEU A 44 6.87 3.62 1.04
CA LEU A 44 6.62 3.16 2.41
C LEU A 44 7.33 4.02 3.45
N PHE A 45 8.58 4.43 3.19
CA PHE A 45 9.30 5.37 4.05
C PHE A 45 8.57 6.72 4.16
N PHE A 46 8.17 7.31 3.03
CA PHE A 46 7.43 8.59 3.03
C PHE A 46 6.08 8.49 3.74
N VAL A 47 5.41 7.34 3.63
CA VAL A 47 4.18 7.06 4.39
C VAL A 47 4.45 7.07 5.89
N CYS A 48 5.52 6.41 6.34
CA CYS A 48 5.91 6.38 7.75
C CYS A 48 6.21 7.78 8.29
N VAL A 49 6.95 8.57 7.52
CA VAL A 49 7.25 9.99 7.85
C VAL A 49 5.96 10.81 7.92
N THR A 50 5.06 10.64 6.95
CA THR A 50 3.79 11.39 6.90
C THR A 50 2.82 10.99 8.02
N LEU A 51 2.92 9.75 8.52
CA LEU A 51 2.15 9.30 9.67
C LEU A 51 2.74 9.79 11.00
N THR A 52 4.02 10.10 11.05
CA THR A 52 4.70 10.45 12.31
C THR A 52 4.81 11.97 12.44
N PRO A 53 4.06 12.60 13.36
CA PRO A 53 4.19 14.03 13.60
C PRO A 53 5.55 14.37 14.21
N ASP A 54 6.19 15.44 13.73
CA ASP A 54 7.40 16.01 14.34
C ASP A 54 7.10 16.55 15.75
N GLU A 55 6.03 17.34 15.90
CA GLU A 55 5.55 17.85 17.18
C GLU A 55 4.02 17.77 17.30
N ILE A 56 3.52 16.90 18.18
CA ILE A 56 2.07 16.72 18.41
C ILE A 56 1.43 17.95 19.07
N LYS A 57 2.22 18.73 19.83
CA LYS A 57 1.72 19.88 20.61
C LYS A 57 1.06 20.94 19.74
N GLU A 58 1.52 21.12 18.50
CA GLU A 58 0.94 22.07 17.54
C GLU A 58 -0.47 21.64 17.05
N TYR A 59 -0.75 20.34 17.03
CA TYR A 59 -1.99 19.77 16.52
C TYR A 59 -3.01 19.40 17.61
N GLY A 60 -2.59 19.43 18.88
CA GLY A 60 -3.40 19.09 20.06
C GLY A 60 -3.66 17.59 20.23
N ASN A 61 -4.01 16.86 19.17
CA ASN A 61 -4.19 15.42 19.20
C ASN A 61 -3.80 14.74 17.87
N TYR A 62 -3.61 13.42 17.91
CA TYR A 62 -3.26 12.61 16.73
C TYR A 62 -4.35 12.59 15.64
N GLU A 63 -5.61 12.81 16.02
CA GLU A 63 -6.72 12.76 15.06
C GLU A 63 -6.73 14.01 14.16
N SER A 64 -6.57 15.18 14.76
CA SER A 64 -6.44 16.47 14.09
C SER A 64 -5.21 16.50 13.18
N TYR A 65 -4.08 15.95 13.65
CA TYR A 65 -2.90 15.76 12.82
C TYR A 65 -3.21 14.90 11.58
N PHE A 66 -3.80 13.72 11.80
CA PHE A 66 -4.15 12.83 10.70
C PHE A 66 -5.08 13.51 9.69
N LEU A 67 -6.12 14.21 10.15
CA LEU A 67 -7.06 14.89 9.26
C LEU A 67 -6.41 16.01 8.44
N SER A 68 -5.38 16.68 8.97
CA SER A 68 -4.59 17.68 8.25
C SER A 68 -3.71 17.05 7.16
N ARG A 69 -3.06 15.91 7.48
CA ARG A 69 -2.13 15.22 6.57
C ARG A 69 -2.79 14.14 5.70
N LYS A 70 -4.09 13.87 5.87
CA LYS A 70 -4.78 12.77 5.18
C LYS A 70 -4.61 12.78 3.67
N ILE A 71 -4.62 13.96 3.03
CA ILE A 71 -4.50 14.07 1.57
C ILE A 71 -3.12 13.57 1.14
N TRP A 72 -2.05 13.99 1.83
CA TRP A 72 -0.70 13.51 1.57
C TRP A 72 -0.57 12.01 1.79
N LEU A 73 -1.13 11.50 2.89
CA LEU A 73 -1.09 10.07 3.20
C LEU A 73 -1.78 9.22 2.11
N PHE A 74 -3.01 9.58 1.75
CA PHE A 74 -3.75 8.81 0.74
C PHE A 74 -3.18 9.00 -0.67
N SER A 75 -2.56 10.14 -0.99
CA SER A 75 -1.82 10.30 -2.24
C SER A 75 -0.62 9.35 -2.33
N LEU A 76 0.10 9.14 -1.22
CA LEU A 76 1.17 8.16 -1.16
C LEU A 76 0.65 6.72 -1.31
N PHE A 77 -0.54 6.40 -0.79
CA PHE A 77 -1.16 5.09 -1.02
C PHE A 77 -1.52 4.86 -2.49
N ILE A 78 -2.05 5.88 -3.18
CA ILE A 78 -2.31 5.79 -4.63
C ILE A 78 -0.99 5.57 -5.38
N PHE A 79 0.08 6.26 -4.98
CA PHE A 79 1.40 6.06 -5.55
C PHE A 79 1.92 4.64 -5.34
N LEU A 80 1.82 4.09 -4.11
CA LEU A 80 2.22 2.71 -3.81
C LEU A 80 1.42 1.69 -4.64
N ASN A 81 0.11 1.86 -4.74
CA ASN A 81 -0.74 1.01 -5.58
C ASN A 81 -0.33 1.06 -7.06
N LEU A 82 -0.03 2.27 -7.58
CA LEU A 82 0.45 2.41 -8.95
C LEU A 82 1.79 1.71 -9.17
N VAL A 83 2.74 1.87 -8.24
CA VAL A 83 4.06 1.21 -8.33
C VAL A 83 3.89 -0.31 -8.29
N GLN A 84 3.02 -0.83 -7.42
CA GLN A 84 2.71 -2.26 -7.33
C GLN A 84 2.12 -2.79 -8.63
N PHE A 85 1.13 -2.09 -9.19
CA PHE A 85 0.50 -2.45 -10.47
C PHE A 85 1.51 -2.47 -11.63
N LEU A 86 2.41 -1.47 -11.70
CA LEU A 86 3.48 -1.45 -12.71
C LEU A 86 4.48 -2.59 -12.52
N ASN A 87 4.74 -2.99 -11.27
CA ASN A 87 5.65 -4.09 -10.96
C ASN A 87 5.06 -5.42 -11.45
N GLY A 88 3.78 -5.66 -11.13
CA GLY A 88 3.01 -6.79 -11.62
C GLY A 88 3.01 -6.82 -13.14
N THR A 89 2.54 -5.75 -13.80
CA THR A 89 2.36 -5.68 -15.26
C THR A 89 3.61 -5.36 -16.10
N GLY A 90 4.81 -5.43 -15.51
CA GLY A 90 6.06 -5.01 -16.14
C GLY A 90 6.43 -5.79 -17.42
N PRO A 91 7.56 -5.46 -18.10
CA PRO A 91 8.00 -6.09 -19.36
C PRO A 91 8.16 -7.63 -19.32
N GLN A 92 8.16 -8.20 -18.12
CA GLN A 92 8.22 -9.64 -17.84
C GLN A 92 6.86 -10.32 -18.11
N PHE A 93 5.75 -9.57 -18.08
CA PHE A 93 4.43 -10.06 -18.46
C PHE A 93 4.41 -10.33 -19.95
N SER A 94 4.57 -11.59 -20.32
CA SER A 94 4.36 -12.06 -21.67
C SER A 94 2.95 -11.68 -22.13
N VAL A 95 2.85 -10.96 -23.24
CA VAL A 95 1.62 -10.49 -23.92
C VAL A 95 0.59 -11.61 -24.19
N ASP A 96 0.95 -12.86 -23.95
CA ASP A 96 0.14 -14.07 -24.13
C ASP A 96 -0.98 -14.26 -23.08
N ASN A 97 -0.90 -13.64 -21.89
CA ASN A 97 -1.90 -13.80 -20.82
C ASN A 97 -2.75 -12.54 -20.59
N LYS A 98 -3.56 -12.15 -21.60
CA LYS A 98 -4.47 -11.00 -21.52
C LYS A 98 -5.48 -11.07 -20.36
N GLU A 99 -5.92 -12.28 -19.99
CA GLU A 99 -6.83 -12.53 -18.86
C GLU A 99 -6.22 -12.07 -17.52
N SER A 100 -4.92 -12.29 -17.32
CA SER A 100 -4.22 -11.91 -16.08
C SER A 100 -4.05 -10.39 -15.97
N TYR A 101 -3.78 -9.71 -17.09
CA TYR A 101 -3.62 -8.24 -17.10
C TYR A 101 -4.93 -7.51 -16.74
N LEU A 102 -6.07 -8.00 -17.25
CA LEU A 102 -7.37 -7.40 -16.92
C LEU A 102 -7.69 -7.55 -15.42
N GLY A 103 -7.36 -8.70 -14.83
CA GLY A 103 -7.51 -8.92 -13.39
C GLY A 103 -6.72 -7.90 -12.58
N GLU A 104 -5.43 -7.73 -12.88
CA GLU A 104 -4.57 -6.75 -12.19
C GLU A 104 -5.05 -5.31 -12.38
N PHE A 105 -5.51 -4.95 -13.58
CA PHE A 105 -6.04 -3.62 -13.83
C PHE A 105 -7.33 -3.36 -13.06
N ILE A 106 -8.23 -4.34 -12.97
CA ILE A 106 -9.47 -4.24 -12.19
C ILE A 106 -9.15 -4.07 -10.71
N LEU A 107 -8.24 -4.88 -10.17
CA LEU A 107 -7.79 -4.76 -8.78
C LEU A 107 -7.20 -3.37 -8.50
N PHE A 108 -6.26 -2.91 -9.33
CA PHE A 108 -5.68 -1.57 -9.24
C PHE A 108 -6.74 -0.46 -9.24
N ALA A 109 -7.73 -0.54 -10.14
CA ALA A 109 -8.79 0.45 -10.26
C ALA A 109 -9.72 0.45 -9.04
N VAL A 110 -10.09 -0.73 -8.53
CA VAL A 110 -10.93 -0.89 -7.34
C VAL A 110 -10.23 -0.35 -6.10
N GLU A 111 -8.95 -0.68 -5.90
CA GLU A 111 -8.15 -0.18 -4.78
C GLU A 111 -7.99 1.35 -4.85
N THR A 112 -7.66 1.88 -6.02
CA THR A 112 -7.55 3.33 -6.23
C THR A 112 -8.87 4.04 -5.92
N ALA A 113 -10.00 3.48 -6.36
CA ALA A 113 -11.32 4.03 -6.04
C ALA A 113 -11.61 3.98 -4.54
N ALA A 114 -11.27 2.88 -3.85
CA ALA A 114 -11.42 2.76 -2.40
C ALA A 114 -10.57 3.78 -1.64
N ILE A 115 -9.31 3.98 -2.05
CA ILE A 115 -8.40 4.97 -1.46
C ILE A 115 -8.92 6.40 -1.69
N LEU A 116 -9.38 6.73 -2.90
CA LEU A 116 -9.98 8.04 -3.19
C LEU A 116 -11.24 8.29 -2.36
N PHE A 117 -12.06 7.25 -2.16
CA PHE A 117 -13.24 7.33 -1.32
C PHE A 117 -12.87 7.55 0.16
N ALA A 118 -11.86 6.84 0.66
CA ALA A 118 -11.28 7.04 1.99
C ALA A 118 -10.73 8.47 2.18
N MET A 119 -10.08 9.02 1.15
CA MET A 119 -9.55 10.37 1.16
C MET A 119 -10.65 11.43 1.31
N ARG A 120 -11.78 11.25 0.60
CA ARG A 120 -12.92 12.19 0.60
C ARG A 120 -13.77 12.07 1.86
N LEU A 121 -14.01 10.86 2.36
CA LEU A 121 -14.87 10.64 3.51
C LEU A 121 -14.20 11.05 4.84
N LYS A 122 -14.83 12.00 5.54
CA LYS A 122 -14.47 12.37 6.92
C LYS A 122 -15.07 11.44 7.97
N ARG A 123 -15.83 10.42 7.58
CA ARG A 123 -16.51 9.51 8.52
C ARG A 123 -15.52 8.55 9.16
N LYS A 124 -15.35 8.65 10.48
CA LYS A 124 -14.47 7.76 11.27
C LYS A 124 -14.81 6.28 11.11
N GLY A 125 -16.10 5.93 11.03
CA GLY A 125 -16.54 4.54 10.85
C GLY A 125 -16.01 3.91 9.57
N PHE A 126 -15.99 4.66 8.47
CA PHE A 126 -15.44 4.17 7.20
C PHE A 126 -13.92 3.95 7.30
N GLN A 127 -13.20 4.83 7.98
CA GLN A 127 -11.76 4.70 8.20
C GLN A 127 -11.42 3.43 8.99
N TYR A 128 -12.17 3.12 10.05
CA TYR A 128 -11.98 1.87 10.80
C TYR A 128 -12.32 0.63 9.97
N PHE A 129 -13.42 0.66 9.22
CA PHE A 129 -13.78 -0.42 8.30
C PHE A 129 -12.68 -0.67 7.27
N PHE A 130 -12.15 0.40 6.67
CA PHE A 130 -11.11 0.29 5.65
C PHE A 130 -9.78 -0.22 6.24
N ILE A 131 -9.37 0.24 7.43
CA ILE A 131 -8.22 -0.31 8.16
C ILE A 131 -8.42 -1.82 8.39
N ALA A 132 -9.58 -2.24 8.89
CA ALA A 132 -9.87 -3.64 9.15
C ALA A 132 -9.82 -4.49 7.88
N LEU A 133 -10.34 -3.97 6.76
CA LEU A 133 -10.29 -4.62 5.46
C LEU A 133 -8.85 -4.81 4.97
N LEU A 134 -8.00 -3.77 5.09
CA LEU A 134 -6.59 -3.85 4.67
C LEU A 134 -5.80 -4.85 5.52
N ILE A 135 -6.03 -4.87 6.84
CA ILE A 135 -5.41 -5.85 7.73
C ILE A 135 -5.85 -7.26 7.33
N ALA A 136 -7.14 -7.49 7.10
CA ALA A 136 -7.65 -8.79 6.68
C ALA A 136 -7.07 -9.25 5.34
N GLY A 137 -6.90 -8.32 4.38
CA GLY A 137 -6.25 -8.59 3.09
C GLY A 137 -4.82 -9.09 3.25
N VAL A 138 -4.02 -8.38 4.05
CA VAL A 138 -2.63 -8.80 4.37
C VAL A 138 -2.59 -10.21 4.96
N PHE A 139 -3.45 -10.51 5.92
CA PHE A 139 -3.50 -11.85 6.51
C PHE A 139 -3.94 -12.93 5.50
N ALA A 140 -4.87 -12.61 4.61
CA ALA A 140 -5.30 -13.53 3.56
C ALA A 140 -4.13 -13.87 2.61
N ASP A 141 -3.35 -12.87 2.19
CA ASP A 141 -2.17 -13.08 1.35
C ASP A 141 -1.12 -13.95 2.05
N PHE A 142 -0.86 -13.73 3.34
CA PHE A 142 0.01 -14.61 4.11
C PHE A 142 -0.49 -16.05 4.12
N THR A 143 -1.78 -16.29 4.34
CA THR A 143 -2.33 -17.65 4.39
C THR A 143 -2.22 -18.37 3.04
N LEU A 144 -2.45 -17.66 1.93
CA LEU A 144 -2.34 -18.22 0.58
C LEU A 144 -0.91 -18.63 0.19
N GLN A 145 0.11 -18.14 0.89
CA GLN A 145 1.51 -18.49 0.64
C GLN A 145 1.97 -19.75 1.39
N PHE A 146 1.20 -20.23 2.38
CA PHE A 146 1.53 -21.42 3.16
C PHE A 146 0.83 -22.70 2.67
N ASP A 147 -0.22 -22.56 1.86
CA ASP A 147 -0.96 -23.65 1.20
C ASP A 147 -0.32 -24.04 -0.15
#